data_AF-A0A4R5Q6E1-F1
#
_entry.id   AF-A0A4R5Q6E1-F1
#
_cell.length_a   1.000
_cell.length_b   1.000
_cell.length_c   1.000
_cell.angle_alpha   90.00
_cell.angle_beta   90.00
_cell.angle_gamma   90.00
#
_symmetry.space_group_name_H-M   'P 1'
#
loop_
_entity.id
_entity.type
_entity.pdbx_description
1 polymer ?
#
loop_
_entity_poly.entity_id
_entity_poly.type
_entity_poly.pdbx_seq_one_letter_code
_entity_poly.pdbx_strand_id
1 'polypeptide(L)'
;MVVLRLAPTAAARETKAQHRRQNRCRSHRPLRPMTVQATGYLMLVTSLPAEVPAADVLEAYRLRWQVELAFKRLKSLLGIGRLPVRSEALARSWLFAHLIMALLIEDASKELLTPHPQQPATASCSTSLWLITKTLHHALLAAIRGLSSLAALLGAADVLARPIHRVGA
;
A
#
# COMPACT_ATOMS: atom_id res chain seq x y z
N MET A 1 20.80 13.81 -12.09
CA MET A 1 20.93 12.81 -11.00
C MET A 1 20.91 13.54 -9.67
N VAL A 2 20.06 13.12 -8.73
CA VAL A 2 19.94 13.70 -7.38
C VAL A 2 20.59 12.75 -6.38
N VAL A 3 21.43 13.29 -5.49
CA VAL A 3 22.10 12.51 -4.43
C VAL A 3 21.80 13.14 -3.08
N LEU A 4 21.26 12.35 -2.17
CA LEU A 4 20.90 12.79 -0.82
C LEU A 4 21.65 11.97 0.21
N ARG A 5 22.22 12.65 1.19
CA ARG A 5 22.86 11.99 2.33
C ARG A 5 21.80 11.55 3.33
N LEU A 6 21.78 10.28 3.68
CA LEU A 6 20.90 9.77 4.73
C LEU A 6 21.36 10.27 6.09
N ALA A 7 20.41 10.39 7.02
CA ALA A 7 20.73 10.62 8.43
C ALA A 7 21.71 9.55 8.95
N PRO A 8 22.63 9.87 9.87
CA PRO A 8 23.67 8.94 10.32
C PRO A 8 23.12 7.60 10.84
N THR A 9 21.98 7.65 11.53
CA THR A 9 21.29 6.47 12.06
C THR A 9 20.67 5.61 10.96
N ALA A 10 20.13 6.22 9.90
CA ALA A 10 19.57 5.54 8.74
C ALA A 10 20.68 4.92 7.87
N ALA A 11 21.75 5.66 7.63
CA ALA A 11 22.95 5.14 6.94
C ALA A 11 23.53 3.91 7.67
N ALA A 12 23.65 3.96 9.00
CA ALA A 12 24.13 2.82 9.78
C ALA A 12 23.21 1.59 9.70
N ARG A 13 21.88 1.80 9.65
CA ARG A 13 20.90 0.71 9.45
C ARG A 13 21.05 0.07 8.08
N GLU A 14 21.21 0.87 7.02
CA GLU A 14 21.38 0.36 5.68
C GLU A 14 22.70 -0.38 5.51
N THR A 15 23.80 0.12 6.09
CA THR A 15 25.10 -0.59 6.10
C THR A 15 24.95 -1.97 6.76
N LYS A 16 24.28 -2.04 7.92
CA LYS A 16 23.98 -3.32 8.58
C LYS A 16 23.10 -4.22 7.71
N ALA A 17 22.08 -3.68 7.05
CA ALA A 17 21.21 -4.43 6.16
C ALA A 17 21.99 -5.01 4.95
N GLN A 18 22.92 -4.24 4.39
CA GLN A 18 23.77 -4.66 3.28
C GLN A 18 24.71 -5.81 3.70
N HIS A 19 25.34 -5.72 4.87
CA HIS A 19 26.12 -6.83 5.43
C HIS A 19 25.27 -8.09 5.66
N ARG A 20 24.03 -7.95 6.16
CA ARG A 20 23.10 -9.08 6.32
C ARG A 20 22.72 -9.72 4.98
N ARG A 21 22.50 -8.92 3.93
CA ARG A 21 22.23 -9.41 2.57
C ARG A 21 23.42 -10.19 2.02
N GLN A 22 24.64 -9.66 2.17
CA GLN A 22 25.87 -10.33 1.74
C GLN A 22 26.02 -11.72 2.40
N ASN A 23 25.81 -11.78 3.73
CA ASN A 23 25.89 -13.02 4.49
C ASN A 23 24.80 -14.03 4.05
N ARG A 24 23.58 -13.56 3.77
CA ARG A 24 22.49 -14.41 3.25
C ARG A 24 22.82 -15.03 1.90
N CYS A 25 23.45 -14.27 1.01
CA CYS A 25 23.84 -14.75 -0.31
C CYS A 25 25.07 -15.66 -0.30
N ARG A 26 25.62 -16.01 0.88
CA ARG A 26 26.84 -16.83 1.06
C ARG A 26 28.00 -16.37 0.17
N SER A 27 28.03 -15.08 -0.15
CA SER A 27 29.07 -14.54 -1.01
C SER A 27 30.29 -14.23 -0.15
N HIS A 28 31.34 -15.03 -0.33
CA HIS A 28 32.61 -14.91 0.40
C HIS A 28 33.45 -13.69 -0.01
N ARG A 29 32.99 -12.90 -0.99
CA ARG A 29 33.71 -11.71 -1.43
C ARG A 29 33.42 -10.55 -0.47
N PRO A 30 34.45 -9.84 0.04
CA PRO A 30 34.22 -8.65 0.85
C PRO A 30 33.49 -7.58 0.03
N LEU A 31 32.60 -6.83 0.69
CA LEU A 31 31.95 -5.68 0.07
C LEU A 31 33.02 -4.66 -0.34
N ARG A 32 32.89 -4.09 -1.54
CA ARG A 32 33.78 -3.02 -1.98
C ARG A 32 33.58 -1.80 -1.06
N PRO A 33 34.66 -1.08 -0.68
CA PRO A 33 34.55 0.10 0.19
C PRO A 33 33.56 1.14 -0.34
N MET A 34 33.56 1.35 -1.65
CA MET A 34 32.64 2.27 -2.34
C MET A 34 31.16 1.86 -2.20
N THR A 35 30.86 0.56 -2.16
CA THR A 35 29.49 0.06 -1.94
C THR A 35 29.01 0.35 -0.52
N VAL A 36 29.90 0.20 0.47
CA VAL A 36 29.60 0.53 1.87
C VAL A 36 29.38 2.03 2.02
N GLN A 37 30.22 2.87 1.39
CA GLN A 37 30.05 4.32 1.40
C GLN A 37 28.75 4.75 0.72
N ALA A 38 28.42 4.17 -0.44
CA ALA A 38 27.18 4.46 -1.18
C ALA A 38 25.92 4.14 -0.38
N THR A 39 26.00 3.23 0.61
CA THR A 39 24.86 2.85 1.44
C THR A 39 24.38 4.00 2.35
N GLY A 40 25.23 5.01 2.57
CA GLY A 40 24.85 6.25 3.26
C GLY A 40 24.12 7.28 2.39
N TYR A 41 23.87 6.99 1.12
CA TYR A 41 23.28 7.92 0.16
C TYR A 41 22.08 7.31 -0.56
N LEU A 42 21.07 8.14 -0.81
CA LEU A 42 20.00 7.85 -1.76
C LEU A 42 20.36 8.52 -3.08
N MET A 43 20.51 7.72 -4.13
CA MET A 43 20.80 8.19 -5.48
C MET A 43 19.57 7.99 -6.35
N LEU A 44 19.08 9.07 -6.95
CA LEU A 44 17.92 9.05 -7.83
C LEU A 44 18.32 9.56 -9.21
N VAL A 45 18.09 8.72 -10.22
CA VAL A 45 18.28 9.07 -11.63
C VAL A 45 16.93 9.56 -12.15
N THR A 46 16.90 10.76 -12.70
CA THR A 46 15.70 11.41 -13.21
C THR A 46 16.02 12.11 -14.53
N SER A 47 15.05 12.14 -15.44
CA SER A 47 15.09 12.90 -16.70
C SER A 47 14.52 14.31 -16.56
N LEU A 48 14.15 14.72 -15.34
CA LEU A 48 13.65 16.07 -15.08
C LEU A 48 14.74 17.12 -15.30
N PRO A 49 14.36 18.33 -15.78
CA PRO A 49 15.27 19.46 -15.91
C PRO A 49 15.94 19.84 -14.58
N ALA A 50 17.13 20.45 -14.65
CA ALA A 50 17.92 20.78 -13.46
C ALA A 50 17.32 21.92 -12.63
N GLU A 51 16.39 22.67 -13.21
CA GLU A 51 15.61 23.74 -12.58
C GLU A 51 14.63 23.18 -11.55
N VAL A 52 14.26 21.89 -11.64
CA VAL A 52 13.35 21.26 -10.68
C VAL A 52 14.10 21.01 -9.37
N PRO A 53 13.60 21.52 -8.22
CA PRO A 53 14.23 21.31 -6.93
C PRO A 53 14.36 19.82 -6.57
N ALA A 54 15.52 19.44 -6.03
CA ALA A 54 15.79 18.07 -5.58
C ALA A 54 14.76 17.57 -4.54
N ALA A 55 14.20 18.48 -3.73
CA ALA A 55 13.15 18.18 -2.76
C ALA A 55 11.86 17.70 -3.45
N ASP A 56 11.43 18.36 -4.52
CA ASP A 56 10.22 17.99 -5.26
C ASP A 56 10.39 16.65 -5.97
N VAL A 57 11.58 16.42 -6.53
CA VAL A 57 11.95 15.12 -7.10
C VAL A 57 11.88 14.01 -6.04
N LEU A 58 12.32 14.30 -4.81
CA LEU A 58 12.24 13.36 -3.70
C LEU A 58 10.80 13.10 -3.26
N GLU A 59 9.98 14.13 -3.10
CA GLU A 59 8.57 13.99 -2.73
C GLU A 59 7.79 13.20 -3.79
N ALA A 60 8.06 13.45 -5.07
CA ALA A 60 7.53 12.63 -6.16
C ALA A 60 8.01 11.17 -6.05
N TYR A 61 9.30 10.92 -5.75
CA TYR A 61 9.81 9.57 -5.56
C TYR A 61 9.21 8.86 -4.34
N ARG A 62 8.83 9.61 -3.29
CA ARG A 62 8.07 9.06 -2.17
C ARG A 62 6.70 8.56 -2.64
N LEU A 63 6.07 9.09 -3.67
CA LEU A 63 4.78 8.51 -4.11
C LEU A 63 4.90 7.05 -4.61
N ARG A 64 6.11 6.56 -4.92
CA ARG A 64 6.35 5.17 -5.29
C ARG A 64 5.83 4.15 -4.26
N TRP A 65 5.99 4.40 -2.95
CA TRP A 65 5.48 3.46 -1.93
C TRP A 65 3.95 3.47 -1.86
N GLN A 66 3.30 4.58 -2.20
CA GLN A 66 1.84 4.63 -2.30
C GLN A 66 1.32 3.72 -3.43
N VAL A 67 2.02 3.72 -4.57
CA VAL A 67 1.72 2.82 -5.69
C VAL A 67 1.88 1.36 -5.27
N GLU A 68 2.98 1.01 -4.57
CA GLU A 68 3.18 -0.35 -4.05
C GLU A 68 2.08 -0.78 -3.07
N LEU A 69 1.67 0.12 -2.17
CA LEU A 69 0.57 -0.15 -1.24
C LEU A 69 -0.76 -0.31 -1.97
N ALA A 70 -1.02 0.47 -3.02
CA ALA A 70 -2.21 0.30 -3.87
C ALA A 70 -2.22 -1.08 -4.52
N PHE A 71 -1.11 -1.51 -5.14
CA PHE A 71 -1.00 -2.87 -5.69
C PHE A 71 -1.12 -3.96 -4.62
N LYS A 72 -0.60 -3.73 -3.42
CA LYS A 72 -0.76 -4.65 -2.29
C LYS A 72 -2.23 -4.79 -1.91
N ARG A 73 -2.99 -3.70 -1.84
CA ARG A 73 -4.44 -3.72 -1.60
C ARG A 73 -5.18 -4.46 -2.70
N LEU A 74 -4.91 -4.15 -3.98
CA LEU A 74 -5.53 -4.83 -5.13
C LEU A 74 -5.31 -6.36 -5.09
N LYS A 75 -4.08 -6.79 -4.80
CA LYS A 75 -3.75 -8.23 -4.74
C LYS A 75 -4.31 -8.91 -3.49
N SER A 76 -4.19 -8.27 -2.33
CA SER A 76 -4.54 -8.89 -1.05
C SER A 76 -6.03 -8.83 -0.72
N LEU A 77 -6.72 -7.75 -1.06
CA LEU A 77 -8.12 -7.52 -0.71
C LEU A 77 -9.04 -7.89 -1.86
N LEU A 78 -8.74 -7.39 -3.07
CA LEU A 78 -9.57 -7.60 -4.24
C LEU A 78 -9.22 -8.88 -4.99
N GLY A 79 -8.09 -9.52 -4.70
CA GLY A 79 -7.74 -10.81 -5.30
C GLY A 79 -7.44 -10.74 -6.79
N ILE A 80 -7.09 -9.56 -7.33
CA ILE A 80 -6.89 -9.33 -8.77
C ILE A 80 -5.90 -10.31 -9.44
N GLY A 81 -4.95 -10.84 -8.66
CA GLY A 81 -3.94 -11.80 -9.14
C GLY A 81 -4.42 -13.25 -9.24
N ARG A 82 -5.63 -13.58 -8.78
CA ARG A 82 -6.21 -14.93 -8.86
C ARG A 82 -6.93 -15.12 -10.19
N LEU A 83 -6.22 -14.93 -11.30
CA LEU A 83 -6.79 -15.00 -12.64
C LEU A 83 -7.31 -16.43 -12.91
N PRO A 84 -8.63 -16.64 -13.06
CA PRO A 84 -9.18 -17.99 -13.17
C PRO A 84 -9.13 -18.54 -14.61
N VAL A 85 -8.67 -17.75 -15.59
CA VAL A 85 -8.87 -18.05 -17.01
C VAL A 85 -7.58 -17.87 -17.83
N ARG A 86 -7.41 -18.74 -18.84
CA ARG A 86 -6.26 -18.72 -19.77
C ARG A 86 -6.50 -17.96 -21.08
N SER A 87 -7.75 -17.66 -21.42
CA SER A 87 -8.04 -16.87 -22.62
C SER A 87 -7.81 -15.38 -22.37
N GLU A 88 -7.24 -14.71 -23.37
CA GLU A 88 -6.86 -13.31 -23.26
C GLU A 88 -8.08 -12.39 -23.04
N ALA A 89 -9.18 -12.66 -23.75
CA ALA A 89 -10.41 -11.88 -23.62
C ALA A 89 -11.01 -11.98 -22.21
N LEU A 90 -11.09 -13.19 -21.64
CA LEU A 90 -11.61 -13.37 -20.28
C LEU A 90 -10.65 -12.82 -19.23
N ALA A 91 -9.33 -12.89 -19.48
CA ALA A 91 -8.35 -12.27 -18.61
C ALA A 91 -8.49 -10.74 -18.57
N ARG A 92 -8.69 -10.11 -19.73
CA ARG A 92 -8.95 -8.67 -19.84
C ARG A 92 -10.23 -8.27 -19.12
N SER A 93 -11.34 -8.98 -19.37
CA SER A 93 -12.62 -8.71 -18.68
C SER A 93 -12.51 -8.88 -17.16
N TRP A 94 -11.81 -9.92 -16.69
CA TRP A 94 -11.54 -10.12 -15.26
C TRP A 94 -10.75 -8.94 -14.66
N LEU A 95 -9.67 -8.54 -15.32
CA LEU A 95 -8.85 -7.42 -14.86
C LEU A 95 -9.66 -6.12 -14.79
N PHE A 96 -10.40 -5.79 -15.85
CA PHE A 96 -11.22 -4.59 -15.89
C PHE A 96 -12.31 -4.59 -14.82
N ALA A 97 -12.98 -5.71 -14.58
CA ALA A 97 -13.98 -5.81 -13.51
C ALA A 97 -13.37 -5.48 -12.13
N HIS A 98 -12.18 -6.00 -11.84
CA HIS A 98 -11.47 -5.72 -10.59
C HIS A 98 -10.97 -4.28 -10.49
N LEU A 99 -10.55 -3.68 -11.61
CA LEU A 99 -10.14 -2.28 -11.65
C LEU A 99 -11.33 -1.35 -11.41
N ILE A 100 -12.47 -1.61 -12.05
CA ILE A 100 -13.71 -0.84 -11.82
C ILE A 100 -14.13 -0.95 -10.35
N MET A 101 -14.12 -2.17 -9.80
CA MET A 101 -14.41 -2.41 -8.37
C MET A 101 -13.46 -1.63 -7.45
N ALA A 102 -12.17 -1.61 -7.76
CA ALA A 102 -11.19 -0.85 -6.98
C ALA A 102 -11.47 0.66 -7.00
N LEU A 103 -11.83 1.20 -8.18
CA LEU A 103 -12.16 2.62 -8.33
C LEU A 103 -13.42 2.99 -7.54
N LEU A 104 -14.46 2.16 -7.58
CA LEU A 104 -15.68 2.37 -6.79
C LEU A 104 -15.41 2.35 -5.29
N ILE A 105 -14.58 1.41 -4.81
CA ILE A 105 -14.19 1.33 -3.40
C ILE A 105 -13.36 2.55 -3.01
N GLU A 106 -12.44 3.00 -3.85
CA GLU A 106 -11.63 4.18 -3.58
C GLU A 106 -12.48 5.45 -3.50
N ASP A 107 -13.45 5.60 -4.40
CA ASP A 107 -14.39 6.73 -4.40
C ASP A 107 -15.26 6.76 -3.13
N ALA A 108 -15.89 5.63 -2.79
CA ALA A 108 -16.66 5.50 -1.55
C ALA A 108 -15.79 5.66 -0.28
N SER A 109 -14.52 5.24 -0.33
CA SER A 109 -13.58 5.46 0.78
C SER A 109 -13.28 6.95 0.97
N LYS A 110 -13.17 7.73 -0.11
CA LYS A 110 -12.96 9.19 -0.03
C LYS A 110 -14.15 9.87 0.63
N GLU A 111 -15.37 9.50 0.26
CA GLU A 111 -16.58 10.01 0.89
C GLU A 111 -16.59 9.71 2.41
N LEU A 112 -16.29 8.47 2.80
CA LEU A 112 -16.28 8.06 4.20
C LEU A 112 -15.16 8.68 5.04
N LEU A 113 -14.04 9.02 4.41
CA LEU A 113 -12.88 9.67 5.04
C LEU A 113 -12.97 11.20 5.00
N THR A 114 -13.94 11.77 4.28
CA THR A 114 -14.16 13.21 4.24
C THR A 114 -14.67 13.67 5.61
N PRO A 115 -13.97 14.57 6.32
CA PRO A 115 -14.39 15.01 7.64
C PRO A 115 -15.76 15.69 7.57
N HIS A 116 -16.75 15.19 8.31
CA HIS A 116 -18.05 15.83 8.37
C HIS A 116 -17.98 17.07 9.29
N PRO A 117 -18.43 18.26 8.84
CA PRO A 117 -18.27 19.51 9.60
C PRO A 117 -19.01 19.55 10.95
N GLN A 118 -19.94 18.62 11.22
CA GLN A 118 -20.70 18.54 12.48
C GLN A 118 -20.26 17.39 13.41
N GLN A 119 -19.10 16.77 13.18
CA GLN A 119 -18.66 15.65 14.02
C GLN A 119 -17.98 16.18 15.31
N PRO A 120 -18.47 15.84 16.51
CA PRO A 120 -17.81 16.22 17.76
C PRO A 120 -16.42 15.60 17.85
N ALA A 121 -15.43 16.36 18.32
CA ALA A 121 -14.00 16.01 18.34
C ALA A 121 -13.63 14.74 19.14
N THR A 122 -14.60 14.09 19.79
CA THR A 122 -14.37 13.00 20.75
C THR A 122 -14.49 11.59 20.15
N ALA A 123 -14.86 11.45 18.87
CA ALA A 123 -15.08 10.13 18.25
C ALA A 123 -14.42 9.96 16.87
N SER A 124 -13.17 10.43 16.69
CA SER A 124 -12.39 10.05 15.51
C SER A 124 -11.64 8.74 15.78
N CYS A 125 -12.33 7.60 15.69
CA CYS A 125 -11.62 6.33 15.60
C CYS A 125 -10.89 6.34 14.25
N SER A 126 -9.55 6.36 14.29
CA SER A 126 -8.69 6.29 13.11
C SER A 126 -8.96 4.97 12.38
N THR A 127 -9.95 4.98 11.50
CA THR A 127 -10.38 3.77 10.81
C THR A 127 -9.35 3.49 9.74
N SER A 128 -8.63 2.37 9.91
CA SER A 128 -7.59 2.01 8.95
C SER A 128 -8.19 1.92 7.54
N LEU A 129 -7.55 2.56 6.55
CA LEU A 129 -7.96 2.49 5.15
C LEU A 129 -8.12 1.04 4.68
N TRP A 130 -7.31 0.15 5.23
CA TRP A 130 -7.38 -1.29 4.95
C TRP A 130 -8.71 -1.91 5.39
N LEU A 131 -9.20 -1.58 6.60
CA LEU A 131 -10.48 -2.05 7.09
C LEU A 131 -11.63 -1.49 6.24
N ILE A 132 -11.62 -0.18 5.95
CA ILE A 132 -12.62 0.47 5.09
C ILE A 132 -12.68 -0.23 3.72
N THR A 133 -11.52 -0.39 3.09
CA THR A 133 -11.41 -1.05 1.77
C THR A 133 -11.98 -2.47 1.83
N LYS A 134 -11.68 -3.22 2.90
CA LYS A 134 -12.17 -4.59 3.07
C LYS A 134 -13.69 -4.63 3.26
N THR A 135 -14.24 -3.76 4.10
CA THR A 135 -15.68 -3.68 4.35
C THR A 135 -16.45 -3.29 3.10
N LEU A 136 -15.98 -2.26 2.38
CA LEU A 136 -16.58 -1.82 1.11
C LEU A 136 -16.49 -2.90 0.05
N HIS A 137 -15.37 -3.62 -0.04
CA HIS A 137 -15.24 -4.75 -0.95
C HIS A 137 -16.30 -5.84 -0.68
N HIS A 138 -16.50 -6.22 0.60
CA HIS A 138 -17.55 -7.18 0.97
C HIS A 138 -18.96 -6.65 0.67
N ALA A 139 -19.24 -5.38 1.00
CA ALA A 139 -20.53 -4.75 0.73
C ALA A 139 -20.84 -4.69 -0.76
N LEU A 140 -19.86 -4.32 -1.59
CA LEU A 140 -20.01 -4.24 -3.03
C LEU A 140 -20.22 -5.62 -3.66
N LEU A 141 -19.49 -6.66 -3.20
CA LEU A 141 -19.74 -8.03 -3.62
C LEU A 141 -21.12 -8.54 -3.21
N ALA A 142 -21.63 -8.14 -2.04
CA ALA A 142 -22.99 -8.47 -1.62
C ALA A 142 -24.04 -7.76 -2.50
N ALA A 143 -23.83 -6.48 -2.81
CA ALA A 143 -24.71 -5.71 -3.70
C ALA A 143 -24.77 -6.30 -5.12
N ILE A 144 -23.61 -6.65 -5.69
CA ILE A 144 -23.52 -7.24 -7.04
C ILE A 144 -24.18 -8.63 -7.10
N ARG A 145 -24.07 -9.43 -6.04
CA ARG A 145 -24.69 -10.76 -5.97
C ARG A 145 -26.18 -10.74 -5.60
N GLY A 146 -26.72 -9.58 -5.25
CA GLY A 146 -28.12 -9.38 -4.85
C GLY A 146 -28.42 -9.65 -3.37
N LEU A 147 -29.58 -9.15 -2.91
CA LEU A 147 -30.06 -9.16 -1.52
C LEU A 147 -30.48 -10.55 -0.97
N SER A 148 -30.04 -11.66 -1.57
CA SER A 148 -30.26 -13.01 -1.04
C SER A 148 -29.31 -13.35 0.14
N SER A 149 -28.66 -12.33 0.70
CA SER A 149 -27.64 -12.47 1.74
C SER A 149 -27.75 -11.34 2.78
N LEU A 150 -28.95 -11.06 3.28
CA LEU A 150 -29.15 -10.22 4.48
C LEU A 150 -28.31 -10.75 5.68
N ALA A 151 -28.07 -12.06 5.72
CA ALA A 151 -27.17 -12.72 6.66
C ALA A 151 -25.69 -12.27 6.53
N ALA A 152 -25.19 -11.94 5.33
CA ALA A 152 -23.82 -11.43 5.18
C ALA A 152 -23.69 -9.95 5.55
N LEU A 153 -24.77 -9.15 5.41
CA LEU A 153 -24.80 -7.77 5.87
C LEU A 153 -24.77 -7.70 7.41
N LEU A 154 -25.54 -8.56 8.09
CA LEU A 154 -25.48 -8.70 9.55
C LEU A 154 -24.12 -9.25 10.02
N GLY A 155 -23.54 -10.20 9.29
CA GLY A 155 -22.17 -10.68 9.57
C GLY A 155 -21.09 -9.61 9.38
N ALA A 156 -21.26 -8.67 8.44
CA ALA A 156 -20.34 -7.55 8.25
C ALA A 156 -20.45 -6.47 9.35
N ALA A 157 -21.66 -6.25 9.89
CA ALA A 157 -21.89 -5.39 11.04
C ALA A 157 -21.29 -5.98 12.34
N ASP A 158 -21.37 -7.29 12.53
CA ASP A 158 -20.75 -8.00 13.66
C ASP A 158 -19.21 -7.90 13.66
N VAL A 159 -18.59 -7.83 12.48
CA VAL A 159 -17.15 -7.61 12.33
C VAL A 159 -16.74 -6.19 12.76
N LEU A 160 -17.65 -5.20 12.63
CA LEU A 160 -17.43 -3.83 13.09
C LEU A 160 -17.68 -3.65 14.60
N ALA A 161 -18.48 -4.53 15.21
CA ALA A 161 -18.82 -4.50 16.64
C ALA A 161 -17.82 -5.22 17.55
N ARG A 162 -16.86 -5.99 16.99
CA ARG A 162 -15.85 -6.69 17.81
C ARG A 162 -14.80 -5.71 18.32
N PRO A 163 -14.67 -5.50 19.64
CA PRO A 163 -13.59 -4.69 20.19
C PRO A 163 -12.25 -5.34 19.83
N ILE A 164 -11.32 -4.53 19.33
CA ILE A 164 -9.94 -4.94 19.06
C ILE A 164 -9.33 -5.32 20.41
N HIS A 165 -9.25 -6.62 20.71
CA HIS A 165 -8.46 -7.10 21.84
C HIS A 165 -7.01 -6.64 21.63
N ARG A 166 -6.59 -5.66 22.43
CA ARG A 166 -5.17 -5.37 22.66
C ARG A 166 -4.58 -6.60 23.34
N VAL A 167 -3.88 -7.44 22.58
CA VAL A 167 -2.92 -8.37 23.15
C VAL A 167 -1.66 -7.55 23.40
N GLY A 168 -1.47 -7.18 24.68
CA GLY A 168 -0.23 -6.63 25.18
C GLY A 168 0.73 -7.72 25.65
N ALA A 169 1.99 -7.28 25.79
CA ALA A 169 3.20 -7.96 26.29
C ALA A 169 3.86 -8.96 25.34
#